data_AF-A0A243Q0L6-F1
#
_entry.id   AF-A0A243Q0L6-F1
#
_cell.length_a   1.000
_cell.length_b   1.000
_cell.length_c   1.000
_cell.angle_alpha   90.00
_cell.angle_beta   90.00
_cell.angle_gamma   90.00
#
_symmetry.space_group_name_H-M   'P 1'
#
loop_
_entity.id
_entity.type
_entity.pdbx_description
1 polymer ?
#
loop_
_entity_poly.entity_id
_entity_poly.type
_entity_poly.pdbx_seq_one_letter_code
_entity_poly.pdbx_strand_id
1 'polypeptide(L)' 'MSAGRPLTKAERRKFNRAEHERKIKQELIAQHGNELGTFYYWLRVTNMRGTQAYRDGNTDFIREVALALHNVYGRHFG' A
#
# COMPACT_ATOMS: atom_id res chain seq x y z
N MET A 1 12.95 5.96 -20.10
CA MET A 1 13.23 6.91 -19.00
C MET A 1 13.48 8.28 -19.61
N SER A 2 12.60 9.26 -19.39
CA SER A 2 12.78 10.61 -19.97
C SER A 2 13.81 11.37 -19.13
N ALA A 3 15.03 11.49 -19.66
CA ALA A 3 16.14 12.20 -19.05
C ALA A 3 15.88 13.71 -18.96
N GLY A 4 16.10 14.30 -17.77
CA GLY A 4 16.42 15.72 -17.58
C GLY A 4 15.28 16.76 -17.57
N ARG A 5 14.05 16.45 -18.01
CA ARG A 5 12.97 17.45 -17.95
C ARG A 5 12.44 17.65 -16.51
N PRO A 6 12.17 18.89 -16.06
CA PRO A 6 11.50 19.13 -14.79
C PRO A 6 10.17 18.38 -14.71
N LEU A 7 9.88 17.77 -13.56
CA LEU A 7 8.61 17.09 -13.33
C LEU A 7 7.45 18.07 -13.51
N THR A 8 6.47 17.66 -14.30
CA THR A 8 5.18 18.35 -14.36
C THR A 8 4.50 18.33 -12.98
N LYS A 9 3.51 19.21 -12.77
CA LYS A 9 2.75 19.26 -11.50
C LYS A 9 2.12 17.91 -11.14
N ALA A 10 1.62 17.18 -12.14
CA ALA A 10 1.02 15.87 -11.95
C ALA A 10 2.06 14.82 -11.52
N GLU A 11 3.21 14.80 -12.19
CA GLU A 11 4.32 13.90 -11.86
C GLU A 11 4.89 14.19 -10.47
N ARG A 12 5.05 15.48 -10.11
CA ARG A 12 5.51 15.89 -8.77
C ARG A 12 4.55 15.45 -7.68
N ARG A 13 3.23 15.57 -7.89
CA ARG A 13 2.22 15.06 -6.95
C ARG A 13 2.29 13.54 -6.81
N LYS A 14 2.50 12.81 -7.91
CA LYS A 14 2.66 11.35 -7.88
C LYS A 14 3.93 10.95 -7.11
N PHE A 15 5.04 11.64 -7.37
CA PHE A 15 6.31 11.45 -6.69
C PHE A 15 6.20 11.72 -5.18
N ASN A 16 5.64 12.87 -4.79
CA ASN A 16 5.45 13.22 -3.38
C ASN A 16 4.56 12.21 -2.64
N ARG A 17 3.52 11.70 -3.29
CA ARG A 17 2.68 10.63 -2.73
C ARG A 17 3.49 9.34 -2.55
N ALA A 18 4.29 8.95 -3.53
CA ALA A 18 5.12 7.76 -3.42
C ALA A 18 6.16 7.87 -2.29
N GLU A 19 6.81 9.03 -2.14
CA GLU A 19 7.75 9.29 -1.05
C GLU A 19 7.06 9.30 0.32
N HIS A 20 5.88 9.92 0.42
CA HIS A 20 5.08 9.91 1.66
C HIS A 20 4.71 8.48 2.07
N GLU A 21 4.26 7.67 1.11
CA GLU A 21 3.93 6.27 1.35
C GLU A 21 5.16 5.43 1.73
N ARG A 22 6.32 5.70 1.12
CA ARG A 22 7.58 5.05 1.50
C ARG A 22 7.97 5.37 2.94
N LYS A 23 7.84 6.64 3.36
CA LYS A 23 8.12 7.09 4.72
C LYS A 23 7.23 6.37 5.73
N ILE A 24 5.92 6.31 5.49
CA ILE A 24 4.98 5.61 6.37
C ILE A 24 5.33 4.12 6.49
N LYS A 25 5.67 3.46 5.38
CA LYS A 25 6.11 2.05 5.42
C LYS A 25 7.35 1.88 6.31
N GLN A 26 8.34 2.75 6.15
CA GLN A 26 9.57 2.70 6.95
C GLN A 26 9.31 2.95 8.43
N GLU A 27 8.44 3.90 8.77
CA GLU A 27 8.05 4.17 10.16
C GLU A 27 7.36 2.97 10.80
N LEU A 28 6.43 2.32 10.08
CA LEU A 28 5.76 1.11 10.57
C LEU A 28 6.74 -0.05 10.77
N ILE A 29 7.70 -0.23 9.85
CA ILE A 29 8.76 -1.23 10.00
C ILE A 29 9.65 -0.92 11.21
N ALA A 30 10.02 0.35 11.42
CA ALA A 30 10.83 0.75 12.55
C ALA A 30 10.13 0.52 13.90
N GLN A 31 8.80 0.71 13.95
CA GLN A 31 8.01 0.55 15.18
C GLN A 31 7.67 -0.90 15.52
N HIS A 32 7.46 -1.74 14.51
CA HIS A 32 6.85 -3.07 14.70
C HIS A 32 7.74 -4.23 14.22
N GLY A 33 8.91 -3.94 13.68
CA GLY A 33 9.73 -4.92 12.99
C GLY A 33 9.29 -5.12 11.53
N ASN A 34 10.11 -5.83 10.78
CA ASN A 34 10.00 -5.92 9.33
C ASN A 34 8.69 -6.57 8.86
N GLU A 35 8.33 -7.71 9.45
CA GLU A 35 7.16 -8.50 9.08
C GLU A 35 5.86 -7.77 9.48
N LEU A 36 5.73 -7.43 10.76
CA LEU A 36 4.52 -6.81 11.30
C LEU A 36 4.31 -5.38 10.78
N GLY A 37 5.39 -4.61 10.62
CA GLY A 37 5.33 -3.27 10.02
C GLY A 37 4.93 -3.32 8.54
N THR A 38 5.40 -4.31 7.79
CA THR A 38 4.97 -4.54 6.40
C THR A 38 3.50 -4.93 6.33
N PHE A 39 3.02 -5.77 7.25
CA PHE A 39 1.62 -6.15 7.34
C PHE A 39 0.70 -4.95 7.64
N TYR A 40 1.04 -4.12 8.62
CA TYR A 40 0.26 -2.92 8.93
C TYR A 40 0.25 -1.90 7.78
N TYR A 41 1.36 -1.76 7.08
CA TYR A 41 1.41 -0.92 5.88
C TYR A 41 0.44 -1.44 4.81
N TRP A 42 0.42 -2.75 4.57
CA TRP A 42 -0.51 -3.40 3.66
C TRP A 42 -1.96 -3.19 4.05
N LEU A 43 -2.32 -3.38 5.33
CA LEU A 43 -3.66 -3.12 5.83
C LEU A 43 -4.10 -1.67 5.57
N ARG A 44 -3.22 -0.70 5.76
CA ARG A 44 -3.52 0.71 5.47
C ARG A 44 -3.80 0.95 3.99
N VAL A 45 -2.95 0.45 3.10
CA VAL A 45 -3.13 0.58 1.63
C VAL A 45 -4.44 -0.06 1.20
N THR A 46 -4.70 -1.26 1.70
CA THR A 46 -5.92 -2.02 1.50
C THR A 46 -7.15 -1.28 2.00
N ASN A 47 -7.11 -0.66 3.17
CA ASN A 47 -8.25 0.08 3.71
C ASN A 47 -8.57 1.31 2.86
N MET A 48 -7.55 2.10 2.48
CA MET A 48 -7.74 3.27 1.62
C MET A 48 -8.30 2.91 0.24
N ARG A 49 -7.73 1.88 -0.40
CA ARG A 49 -8.17 1.44 -1.74
C ARG A 49 -9.46 0.62 -1.68
N GLY A 50 -9.64 -0.16 -0.64
CA GLY A 50 -10.79 -1.02 -0.40
C GLY A 50 -12.03 -0.21 -0.09
N THR A 51 -11.92 0.86 0.69
CA THR A 51 -13.03 1.79 0.91
C THR A 51 -13.49 2.44 -0.39
N GLN A 52 -12.54 2.85 -1.25
CA GLN A 52 -12.87 3.44 -2.55
C GLN A 52 -13.47 2.38 -3.49
N ALA A 53 -12.85 1.22 -3.63
CA ALA A 53 -13.33 0.12 -4.47
C ALA A 53 -14.70 -0.41 -4.01
N TYR A 54 -14.93 -0.50 -2.70
CA TYR A 54 -16.23 -0.86 -2.13
C TYR A 54 -17.31 0.16 -2.50
N ARG A 55 -17.02 1.47 -2.37
CA ARG A 55 -17.91 2.55 -2.82
C ARG A 55 -18.19 2.48 -4.33
N ASP A 56 -17.20 2.06 -5.10
CA ASP A 56 -17.29 1.91 -6.55
C ASP A 56 -17.90 0.54 -6.97
N GLY A 57 -18.35 -0.29 -6.03
CA GLY A 57 -18.98 -1.59 -6.28
C GLY A 57 -18.04 -2.70 -6.79
N ASN A 58 -16.72 -2.48 -6.72
CA ASN A 58 -15.72 -3.42 -7.22
C ASN A 58 -15.43 -4.53 -6.20
N THR A 59 -16.19 -5.62 -6.30
CA THR A 59 -16.08 -6.81 -5.44
C THR A 59 -14.81 -7.64 -5.68
N ASP A 60 -14.20 -7.53 -6.86
CA ASP A 60 -12.96 -8.25 -7.19
C ASP A 60 -11.78 -7.73 -6.37
N PHE A 61 -11.67 -6.42 -6.19
CA PHE A 61 -10.63 -5.83 -5.34
C PHE A 61 -10.71 -6.32 -3.88
N ILE A 62 -11.94 -6.44 -3.35
CA ILE A 62 -12.17 -6.94 -1.98
C ILE A 62 -11.72 -8.40 -1.87
N ARG A 63 -12.00 -9.22 -2.88
CA ARG A 63 -11.58 -10.62 -2.95
C ARG A 63 -10.05 -10.76 -3.00
N GLU A 64 -9.38 -9.98 -3.85
CA GLU A 64 -7.91 -9.99 -3.96
C GLU A 64 -7.22 -9.60 -2.65
N VAL A 65 -7.76 -8.57 -1.99
CA VAL A 65 -7.31 -8.13 -0.66
C VAL A 65 -7.45 -9.23 0.38
N ALA A 66 -8.61 -9.89 0.44
CA ALA A 66 -8.88 -10.92 1.43
C ALA A 66 -7.95 -12.12 1.24
N LEU A 67 -7.71 -12.53 -0.02
CA LEU A 67 -6.75 -13.58 -0.36
C LEU A 67 -5.31 -13.20 0.01
N ALA A 68 -4.90 -11.96 -0.24
CA ALA A 68 -3.57 -11.48 0.14
C ALA A 68 -3.36 -11.51 1.67
N LEU A 69 -4.35 -11.06 2.44
CA LEU A 69 -4.31 -11.13 3.91
C LEU A 69 -4.29 -12.57 4.42
N HIS A 70 -5.11 -13.45 3.85
CA HIS A 70 -5.14 -14.86 4.20
C HIS A 70 -3.79 -15.55 3.92
N ASN A 71 -3.15 -15.24 2.80
CA ASN A 71 -1.83 -15.78 2.46
C ASN A 71 -0.73 -15.32 3.42
N VAL A 72 -0.77 -14.06 3.88
CA VAL A 72 0.18 -13.57 4.90
C VAL A 72 -0.05 -14.29 6.22
N TYR A 73 -1.31 -14.41 6.65
CA TYR A 73 -1.65 -15.16 7.86
C TYR A 73 -1.20 -16.62 7.77
N GLY A 74 -1.53 -17.33 6.69
CA GLY A 74 -1.17 -18.72 6.48
C GLY A 74 0.34 -18.98 6.45
N ARG A 75 1.15 -18.04 5.96
CA ARG A 75 2.63 -18.16 5.99
C ARG A 75 3.26 -17.91 7.36
N HIS A 76 2.57 -17.19 8.24
CA HIS A 76 3.09 -16.87 9.58
C HIS A 76 2.61 -17.85 10.66
N PHE A 77 1.44 -18.46 10.47
CA PHE A 77 0.81 -19.34 11.45
C PHE A 77 0.63 -20.79 10.96
N GLY A 78 1.08 -21.11 9.74
CA GLY A 78 1.05 -22.44 9.13
C GLY A 78 2.44 -23.01 8.90
#